data_AF-A0A419YD69-F1
#
_entry.id   AF-A0A419YD69-F1
#
_cell.length_a   1.000
_cell.length_b   1.000
_cell.length_c   1.000
_cell.angle_alpha   90.00
_cell.angle_beta   90.00
_cell.angle_gamma   90.00
#
_symmetry.space_group_name_H-M   'P 1'
#
loop_
_entity.id
_entity.type
_entity.pdbx_description
1 polymer ?
#
loop_
_entity_poly.entity_id
_entity_poly.type
_entity_poly.pdbx_seq_one_letter_code
_entity_poly.pdbx_strand_id
1 'polypeptide(L)' 'MCRRVTCKSCGRPTFAGCGMHVEQVLAGVPKSQRCACDAAASGSWFSRLFGRR' A
#
# COMPACT_ATOMS: atom_id res chain seq x y z
N MET A 1 14.88 6.89 5.07
CA MET A 1 15.26 6.98 3.64
C MET A 1 14.16 6.37 2.79
N CYS A 2 13.43 7.17 2.03
CA CYS A 2 12.35 6.65 1.18
C CYS A 2 12.93 6.06 -0.10
N ARG A 3 12.50 4.85 -0.47
CA ARG A 3 12.97 4.18 -1.68
C ARG A 3 11.88 3.36 -2.35
N ARG A 4 12.03 3.16 -3.66
CA ARG A 4 11.20 2.24 -4.43
C ARG A 4 11.61 0.81 -4.09
N VAL A 5 10.65 -0.04 -3.79
CA VAL A 5 10.87 -1.47 -3.55
C VAL A 5 9.80 -2.27 -4.29
N THR A 6 10.08 -3.55 -4.53
CA THR A 6 9.10 -4.44 -5.15
C THR A 6 8.28 -5.14 -4.07
N CYS A 7 6.95 -5.14 -4.20
CA CYS A 7 6.09 -5.88 -3.30
C CYS A 7 6.35 -7.39 -3.47
N LYS A 8 6.63 -8.10 -2.37
CA LYS A 8 6.82 -9.55 -2.41
C LYS A 8 5.53 -10.32 -2.70
N SER A 9 4.37 -9.74 -2.38
CA SER A 9 3.07 -10.39 -2.54
C SER A 9 2.51 -10.32 -3.95
N CYS A 10 2.72 -9.20 -4.66
CA CYS A 10 2.16 -9.00 -6.00
C CYS A 10 3.19 -8.67 -7.08
N GLY A 11 4.48 -8.57 -6.75
CA GLY A 11 5.54 -8.25 -7.70
C GLY A 11 5.53 -6.83 -8.26
N ARG A 12 4.56 -5.99 -7.87
CA ARG A 12 4.44 -4.60 -8.36
C ARG A 12 5.34 -3.63 -7.59
N PRO A 13 5.81 -2.54 -8.24
CA PRO A 13 6.53 -1.46 -7.58
C PRO A 13 5.68 -0.80 -6.48
N THR A 14 6.30 -0.67 -5.32
CA THR A 14 5.75 0.01 -4.13
C THR A 14 6.82 0.92 -3.52
N PHE A 15 6.48 1.63 -2.46
CA PHE A 15 7.41 2.46 -1.71
C PHE A 15 7.69 1.83 -0.34
N ALA A 16 8.88 2.10 0.20
CA ALA A 16 9.21 1.86 1.61
C ALA A 16 9.78 3.15 2.20
N GLY A 17 9.16 3.66 3.27
CA GLY A 17 9.56 4.92 3.90
C GLY A 17 8.41 5.59 4.65
N CYS A 18 8.53 6.89 4.89
CA CYS A 18 7.61 7.68 5.72
C CYS A 18 6.28 8.08 5.03
N GLY A 19 5.98 7.61 3.82
CA GLY A 19 4.72 7.93 3.13
C GLY A 19 4.63 9.35 2.54
N MET A 20 5.46 10.29 3.00
CA MET A 20 5.46 11.66 2.47
C MET A 20 6.10 11.79 1.08
N HIS A 21 6.97 10.84 0.73
CA HIS A 21 7.70 10.86 -0.54
C HIS A 21 7.17 9.84 -1.55
N VAL A 22 5.93 9.37 -1.41
CA VAL A 22 5.37 8.29 -2.26
C VAL A 22 5.31 8.72 -3.72
N GLU A 23 4.80 9.91 -4.00
CA GLU A 23 4.67 10.40 -5.38
C GLU A 23 6.03 10.66 -6.03
N GLN A 24 7.02 11.13 -5.26
CA GLN A 24 8.40 11.27 -5.76
C GLN A 24 9.07 9.91 -6.01
N VAL A 25 8.91 8.95 -5.09
CA VAL A 25 9.48 7.60 -5.21
C VAL A 25 8.81 6.80 -6.35
N LEU A 26 7.52 7.03 -6.58
CA LEU A 26 6.73 6.38 -7.63
C LEU A 26 6.55 7.27 -8.87
N ALA A 27 7.38 8.31 -9.01
CA ALA A 27 7.41 9.14 -10.22
C ALA A 27 7.68 8.26 -11.45
N GLY A 28 6.86 8.41 -12.48
CA GLY A 28 6.92 7.60 -13.71
C GLY A 28 6.26 6.21 -13.63
N VAL A 29 5.79 5.75 -12.47
CA VAL A 29 5.01 4.51 -12.37
C VAL A 29 3.52 4.85 -12.45
N PRO A 30 2.80 4.44 -13.50
CA PRO A 30 1.37 4.66 -13.61
C PRO A 30 0.62 3.95 -12.48
N LYS A 31 -0.49 4.53 -12.00
CA LYS A 31 -1.24 4.02 -10.84
C LYS A 31 -1.66 2.55 -11.00
N SER A 32 -1.96 2.11 -12.23
CA SER A 32 -2.29 0.72 -12.56
C SER A 32 -1.16 -0.28 -12.28
N GLN A 33 0.10 0.17 -12.39
CA GLN A 33 1.29 -0.65 -12.14
C GLN A 33 1.80 -0.53 -10.70
N ARG A 34 1.26 0.39 -9.89
CA ARG A 34 1.63 0.51 -8.47
C ARG A 34 1.03 -0.65 -7.67
N CYS A 35 1.71 -1.05 -6.60
CA CYS A 35 1.18 -2.02 -5.66
C CYS A 35 -0.11 -1.51 -5.02
N ALA A 36 -1.15 -2.36 -5.00
CA ALA A 36 -2.43 -2.07 -4.38
C ALA A 36 -2.71 -2.95 -3.13
N CYS A 37 -1.72 -3.72 -2.67
CA CYS A 37 -1.89 -4.66 -1.55
C CYS A 37 -2.26 -3.97 -0.22
N ASP A 38 -1.92 -2.70 -0.06
CA ASP A 38 -2.20 -1.93 1.18
C ASP A 38 -3.68 -1.54 1.31
N ALA A 39 -4.42 -1.44 0.20
CA ALA A 39 -5.84 -1.10 0.21
C ALA A 39 -6.74 -2.23 0.76
N ALA A 40 -6.22 -3.45 0.90
CA ALA A 40 -6.94 -4.58 1.48
C ALA A 40 -6.84 -4.65 3.00
N ALA A 41 -5.91 -3.91 3.64
CA ALA A 41 -5.68 -3.96 5.08
C ALA A 41 -6.58 -3.00 5.88
N SER A 42 -7.38 -2.16 5.22
CA SER A 42 -8.45 -1.35 5.83
C SER A 42 -9.85 -1.97 5.64
N GLY A 43 -9.91 -3.25 5.27
CA GLY A 43 -11.09 -4.08 5.45
C GLY A 43 -11.28 -4.38 6.93
N SER A 44 -12.06 -3.55 7.60
CA SER A 44 -12.43 -3.68 9.00
C SER A 44 -13.05 -5.05 9.31
N TRP A 45 -12.20 -6.01 9.66
CA TRP A 45 -12.61 -7.29 10.21
C TRP A 45 -13.04 -7.11 11.68
N PHE A 46 -12.46 -6.11 12.37
CA PHE A 46 -12.78 -5.77 13.75
C PHE A 46 -14.16 -5.12 13.94
N SER A 47 -14.68 -4.36 12.96
CA SER A 47 -16.05 -3.81 13.04
C SER A 47 -17.15 -4.87 12.97
N ARG A 48 -16.84 -6.12 12.58
CA ARG A 48 -17.81 -7.22 12.58
C ARG A 48 -17.80 -8.04 13.87
N LEU A 49 -16.75 -7.94 14.69
CA LEU A 49 -16.63 -8.73 15.91
C LEU A 49 -17.19 -8.01 17.16
N PHE A 50 -17.24 -6.68 17.16
CA PHE A 50 -17.72 -5.90 18.31
C PHE A 50 -19.12 -5.26 18.13
N GLY A 51 -19.79 -5.51 17.00
CA GLY A 51 -21.12 -4.95 16.69
C GLY A 51 -22.31 -5.82 17.11
N ARG A 52 -22.17 -6.65 18.16
CA ARG A 52 -23.25 -7.51 18.66
C ARG A 52 -23.40 -7.44 20.17
N ARG A 53 -23.88 -6.29 20.66
CA ARG A 53 -24.79 -6.23 21.80
C ARG A 53 -25.59 -4.93 21.77
#